data_AF-A0A6L2ZZR7-F1
#
_entry.id   AF-A0A6L2ZZR7-F1
#
_cell.length_a   1.000
_cell.length_b   1.000
_cell.length_c   1.000
_cell.angle_alpha   90.00
_cell.angle_beta   90.00
_cell.angle_gamma   90.00
#
_symmetry.space_group_name_H-M   'P 1'
#
loop_
_entity.id
_entity.type
_entity.pdbx_description
1 polymer ?
#
loop_
_entity_poly.entity_id
_entity_poly.type
_entity_poly.pdbx_seq_one_letter_code
_entity_poly.pdbx_strand_id
1 'polypeptide(L)'
;AVYRQTTEEFIRCLENAFRHFGGVPRTLVIDNLRAAVTQADWFDPQLNPKVRSFCEHYGTGILPTRPYTPRHKGKIERGIGYVKNNALKGRTFESLADQNRHLREGEQTVADTRIHGTTRRQVGQVFQSVERTALQPLPPDLFPSFTESRRKVNRDGHVEVARAYYSVPPEHLGREVWARWDARVVRIFNTSMQPIAVHARQEPGRFSSQDRHLLPEKISGIERGSAWLLAQVRRVGPATGCWAEAMIENRGIEGVRVLLGLLHLTRRHDAESLERACDVAQTHGAYRLRVIRELLKRLAPAQEQFEFIDRHPIIRSLEEYGQFVQAALAAPTGSAGVCRAGSAAWPGDSTPPARQPHSPVRRRATGT
;
A
#
# COMPACT_ATOMS: atom_id res chain seq x y z
N ALA A 1 10.69 -2.94 20.62
CA ALA A 1 9.28 -2.99 20.18
C ALA A 1 9.07 -2.04 19.01
N VAL A 2 8.13 -2.37 18.12
CA VAL A 2 7.81 -1.63 16.89
C VAL A 2 6.29 -1.49 16.73
N TYR A 3 5.82 -0.43 16.06
CA TYR A 3 4.39 -0.17 15.88
C TYR A 3 3.70 -1.10 14.86
N ARG A 4 4.44 -1.55 13.84
CA ARG A 4 3.90 -2.35 12.73
C ARG A 4 4.81 -3.53 12.42
N GLN A 5 4.22 -4.66 12.07
CA GLN A 5 4.96 -5.85 11.65
C GLN A 5 5.12 -5.87 10.13
N THR A 6 5.98 -4.98 9.60
CA THR A 6 6.36 -4.99 8.18
C THR A 6 7.66 -5.77 7.97
N THR A 7 7.98 -6.15 6.74
CA THR A 7 9.27 -6.80 6.42
C THR A 7 10.46 -5.90 6.78
N GLU A 8 10.35 -4.59 6.57
CA GLU A 8 11.40 -3.64 6.95
C GLU A 8 11.58 -3.60 8.47
N GLU A 9 10.50 -3.42 9.22
CA GLU A 9 10.54 -3.38 10.69
C GLU A 9 11.09 -4.68 11.28
N PHE A 10 10.73 -5.82 10.68
CA PHE A 10 11.26 -7.12 11.07
C PHE A 10 12.78 -7.20 10.86
N ILE A 11 13.27 -6.80 9.69
CA ILE A 11 14.70 -6.74 9.38
C ILE A 11 15.44 -5.79 10.34
N ARG A 12 14.88 -4.61 10.63
CA ARG A 12 15.46 -3.65 11.57
C ARG A 12 15.52 -4.19 12.99
N CYS A 13 14.51 -4.96 13.42
CA CYS A 13 14.56 -5.64 14.71
C CYS A 13 15.72 -6.65 14.79
N LEU A 14 15.92 -7.45 13.74
CA LEU A 14 17.02 -8.42 13.69
C LEU A 14 18.39 -7.72 13.66
N GLU A 15 18.55 -6.70 12.84
CA GLU A 15 19.79 -5.92 12.75
C GLU A 15 20.14 -5.25 14.09
N ASN A 16 19.15 -4.67 14.78
CA ASN A 16 19.35 -4.11 16.12
C ASN A 16 19.75 -5.18 17.13
N ALA A 17 19.18 -6.39 17.05
CA ALA A 17 19.56 -7.51 17.90
C ALA A 17 21.00 -7.96 17.63
N PHE A 18 21.41 -8.11 16.38
CA PHE A 18 22.78 -8.48 16.01
C PHE A 18 23.79 -7.47 16.55
N ARG A 19 23.49 -6.18 16.41
CA ARG A 19 24.33 -5.10 16.94
C ARG A 19 24.37 -5.10 18.47
N HIS A 20 23.25 -5.37 19.13
CA HIS A 20 23.20 -5.49 20.58
C HIS A 20 24.07 -6.64 21.10
N PHE A 21 24.01 -7.82 20.45
CA PHE A 21 24.83 -8.97 20.81
C PHE A 21 26.28 -8.88 20.31
N GLY A 22 26.60 -7.90 19.46
CA GLY A 22 27.93 -7.68 18.91
C GLY A 22 28.36 -8.73 17.88
N GLY A 23 27.42 -9.39 17.23
CA GLY A 23 27.70 -10.45 16.25
C GLY A 23 26.44 -11.05 15.63
N VAL A 24 26.64 -11.87 14.60
CA VAL A 24 25.57 -12.48 13.82
C VAL A 24 25.50 -13.99 14.08
N PRO A 25 24.34 -14.56 14.43
CA PRO A 25 24.19 -16.00 14.52
C PRO A 25 24.29 -16.65 13.13
N ARG A 26 24.76 -17.90 13.06
CA ARG A 26 24.75 -18.66 11.79
C ARG A 26 23.35 -18.96 11.30
N THR A 27 22.43 -19.16 12.23
CA THR A 27 21.06 -19.60 11.93
C THR A 27 20.08 -18.89 12.84
N LEU A 28 19.06 -18.31 12.23
CA LEU A 28 17.88 -17.77 12.89
C LEU A 28 16.71 -18.72 12.72
N VAL A 29 16.04 -19.04 13.84
CA VAL A 29 14.78 -19.77 13.81
C VAL A 29 13.65 -18.77 14.00
N ILE A 30 12.80 -18.62 12.99
CA ILE A 30 11.71 -17.65 13.00
C ILE A 30 10.37 -18.36 12.91
N ASP A 31 9.33 -17.74 13.44
CA ASP A 31 7.97 -18.20 13.19
C ASP A 31 7.58 -17.95 11.72
N ASN A 32 6.55 -18.63 11.20
CA ASN A 32 6.09 -18.50 9.81
C ASN A 32 5.36 -17.17 9.54
N LEU A 33 5.99 -16.05 9.90
CA LEU A 33 5.45 -14.71 9.70
C LEU A 33 5.49 -14.33 8.21
N ARG A 34 4.36 -13.86 7.67
CA ARG A 34 4.25 -13.46 6.25
C ARG A 34 5.27 -12.41 5.82
N ALA A 35 5.76 -11.59 6.76
CA ALA A 35 6.77 -10.58 6.47
C ALA A 35 8.14 -11.20 6.14
N ALA A 36 8.41 -12.44 6.56
CA ALA A 36 9.65 -13.16 6.28
C ALA A 36 9.49 -14.32 5.29
N VAL A 37 8.36 -15.02 5.34
CA VAL A 37 8.11 -16.24 4.57
C VAL A 37 6.94 -16.00 3.61
N THR A 38 7.21 -16.05 2.30
CA THR A 38 6.17 -15.91 1.25
C THR A 38 5.43 -17.22 1.05
N GLN A 39 6.14 -18.35 1.04
CA GLN A 39 5.57 -19.68 1.08
C GLN A 39 6.30 -20.51 2.13
N ALA A 40 5.55 -20.99 3.13
CA ALA A 40 6.11 -21.82 4.18
C ALA A 40 6.24 -23.25 3.67
N ASP A 41 7.48 -23.66 3.43
CA ASP A 41 7.87 -25.04 3.17
C ASP A 41 9.05 -25.35 4.11
N TRP A 42 9.09 -26.55 4.66
CA TRP A 42 10.14 -26.94 5.61
C TRP A 42 11.45 -27.29 4.90
N PHE A 43 11.37 -27.85 3.71
CA PHE A 43 12.52 -28.31 2.93
C PHE A 43 12.99 -27.23 1.95
N ASP A 44 12.09 -26.41 1.42
CA ASP A 44 12.42 -25.30 0.51
C ASP A 44 11.59 -24.02 0.78
N PRO A 45 11.79 -23.35 1.94
CA PRO A 45 11.03 -22.16 2.27
C PRO A 45 11.31 -21.03 1.28
N GLN A 46 10.26 -20.53 0.64
CA GLN A 46 10.37 -19.33 -0.20
C GLN A 46 10.35 -18.09 0.69
N LEU A 47 11.54 -17.62 1.07
CA LEU A 47 11.72 -16.36 1.77
C LEU A 47 11.35 -15.18 0.87
N ASN A 48 10.86 -14.11 1.51
CA ASN A 48 10.71 -12.82 0.85
C ASN A 48 12.08 -12.41 0.24
N PRO A 49 12.16 -11.96 -1.03
CA PRO A 49 13.44 -11.66 -1.66
C PRO A 49 14.29 -10.64 -0.89
N LYS A 50 13.65 -9.68 -0.22
CA LYS A 50 14.34 -8.73 0.66
C LYS A 50 14.98 -9.40 1.88
N VAL A 51 14.32 -10.39 2.46
CA VAL A 51 14.82 -11.17 3.59
C VAL A 51 15.95 -12.10 3.15
N ARG A 52 15.87 -12.66 1.94
CA ARG A 52 17.00 -13.38 1.32
C ARG A 52 18.23 -12.47 1.18
N SER A 53 18.07 -11.27 0.64
CA SER A 53 19.18 -10.30 0.55
C SER A 53 19.74 -9.91 1.94
N PHE A 54 18.90 -9.85 2.97
CA PHE A 54 19.35 -9.63 4.35
C PHE A 54 20.20 -10.80 4.87
N CYS A 55 19.75 -12.04 4.64
CA CYS A 55 20.50 -13.24 4.98
C CYS A 55 21.88 -13.28 4.31
N GLU A 56 21.94 -12.91 3.03
CA GLU A 56 23.19 -12.82 2.26
C GLU A 56 24.12 -11.73 2.82
N HIS A 57 23.60 -10.54 3.14
CA HIS A 57 24.38 -9.43 3.70
C HIS A 57 25.03 -9.76 5.04
N TYR A 58 24.30 -10.49 5.90
CA TYR A 58 24.75 -10.83 7.25
C TYR A 58 25.38 -12.24 7.35
N GLY A 59 25.36 -13.05 6.28
CA GLY A 59 25.84 -14.44 6.33
C GLY A 59 25.04 -15.33 7.28
N THR A 60 23.75 -15.07 7.46
CA THR A 60 22.85 -15.85 8.34
C THR A 60 21.85 -16.65 7.53
N GLY A 61 21.57 -17.89 7.94
CA GLY A 61 20.44 -18.67 7.44
C GLY A 61 19.17 -18.38 8.24
N ILE A 62 18.01 -18.37 7.59
CA ILE A 62 16.71 -18.34 8.27
C ILE A 62 16.04 -19.69 8.06
N LEU A 63 15.74 -20.38 9.17
CA LEU A 63 14.98 -21.62 9.20
C LEU A 63 13.61 -21.35 9.81
N PRO A 64 12.53 -21.37 9.01
CA PRO A 64 11.18 -21.24 9.56
C PRO A 64 10.85 -22.42 10.45
N THR A 65 10.01 -22.20 11.46
CA THR A 65 9.51 -23.30 12.28
C THR A 65 8.64 -24.26 11.47
N ARG A 66 8.73 -25.55 11.81
CA ARG A 66 7.81 -26.56 11.27
C ARG A 66 6.36 -26.19 11.61
N PRO A 67 5.48 -26.06 10.60
CA PRO A 67 4.04 -26.01 10.85
C PRO A 67 3.61 -27.22 11.71
N TYR A 68 2.68 -27.02 12.63
CA TYR A 68 2.06 -28.08 13.44
C TYR A 68 3.01 -28.94 14.29
N THR A 69 4.20 -28.43 14.65
CA THR A 69 5.11 -29.14 15.59
C THR A 69 5.13 -28.44 16.96
N PRO A 70 4.41 -28.95 17.98
CA PRO A 70 4.29 -28.31 19.29
C PRO A 70 5.63 -28.09 20.00
N ARG A 71 6.61 -28.97 19.78
CA ARG A 71 7.92 -28.91 20.46
C ARG A 71 8.74 -27.68 20.07
N HIS A 72 8.79 -27.34 18.78
CA HIS A 72 9.55 -26.18 18.28
C HIS A 72 8.81 -24.88 18.57
N LYS A 73 7.50 -24.89 18.31
CA LYS A 73 6.62 -23.75 18.59
C LYS A 73 6.59 -23.40 20.08
N GLY A 74 6.55 -24.41 20.95
CA GLY A 74 6.48 -24.22 22.39
C GLY A 74 7.71 -23.55 23.01
N LYS A 75 8.90 -23.59 22.40
CA LYS A 75 10.05 -22.81 22.90
C LYS A 75 9.88 -21.31 22.61
N ILE A 76 9.41 -20.98 21.41
CA ILE A 76 9.14 -19.59 20.99
C ILE A 76 8.00 -19.01 21.82
N GLU A 77 6.89 -19.74 21.94
CA GLU A 77 5.72 -19.32 22.72
C GLU A 77 6.06 -19.10 24.20
N ARG A 78 6.91 -19.95 24.80
CA ARG A 78 7.40 -19.77 26.17
C ARG A 78 8.25 -18.50 26.33
N GLY A 79 9.12 -18.20 25.37
CA GLY A 79 9.91 -16.96 25.37
C GLY A 79 9.02 -15.71 25.29
N ILE A 80 8.04 -15.71 24.39
CA ILE A 80 7.06 -14.63 24.26
C ILE A 80 6.24 -14.50 25.55
N GLY A 81 5.80 -15.62 26.12
CA GLY A 81 5.05 -15.67 27.38
C GLY A 81 5.85 -15.08 28.55
N TYR A 82 7.14 -15.38 28.64
CA TYR A 82 8.04 -14.80 29.65
C TYR A 82 8.07 -13.27 29.56
N VAL A 83 8.32 -12.71 28.36
CA VAL A 83 8.37 -11.25 28.18
C VAL A 83 7.03 -10.61 28.49
N LYS A 84 5.93 -11.18 28.01
CA LYS A 84 4.57 -10.67 28.28
C LYS A 84 4.26 -10.65 29.77
N ASN A 85 4.54 -11.75 30.47
CA ASN A 85 4.17 -11.89 31.88
C ASN A 85 5.07 -11.11 32.83
N ASN A 86 6.38 -11.06 32.57
CA ASN A 86 7.33 -10.44 33.50
C ASN A 86 7.61 -8.97 33.19
N ALA A 87 7.66 -8.59 31.93
CA ALA A 87 8.07 -7.24 31.55
C ALA A 87 6.88 -6.33 31.22
N LEU A 88 5.75 -6.86 30.71
CA LEU A 88 4.67 -6.04 30.15
C LEU A 88 3.34 -6.13 30.92
N LYS A 89 3.06 -7.23 31.62
CA LYS A 89 1.77 -7.46 32.28
C LYS A 89 1.47 -6.37 33.31
N GLY A 90 0.29 -5.76 33.21
CA GLY A 90 -0.19 -4.73 34.13
C GLY A 90 0.49 -3.37 33.98
N ARG A 91 1.28 -3.15 32.92
CA ARG A 91 1.96 -1.87 32.66
C ARG A 91 1.36 -1.15 31.47
N THR A 92 1.29 0.16 31.57
CA THR A 92 0.97 1.09 30.48
C THR A 92 2.16 2.02 30.27
N PHE A 93 2.36 2.47 29.04
CA PHE A 93 3.47 3.36 28.67
C PHE A 93 2.92 4.54 27.88
N GLU A 94 3.46 5.72 28.11
CA GLU A 94 3.07 6.95 27.40
C GLU A 94 3.58 6.95 25.96
N SER A 95 4.73 6.30 25.72
CA SER A 95 5.32 6.18 24.39
C SER A 95 5.98 4.81 24.16
N LEU A 96 6.21 4.48 22.89
CA LEU A 96 6.98 3.30 22.51
C LEU A 96 8.45 3.42 22.96
N ALA A 97 8.98 4.64 23.03
CA ALA A 97 10.33 4.88 23.52
C ALA A 97 10.45 4.48 25.00
N ASP A 98 9.46 4.82 25.82
CA ASP A 98 9.46 4.47 27.24
C ASP A 98 9.28 2.97 27.45
N GLN A 99 8.41 2.33 26.66
CA GLN A 99 8.31 0.87 26.66
C GLN A 99 9.66 0.22 26.28
N ASN A 100 10.35 0.72 25.26
CA ASN A 100 11.65 0.18 24.85
C ASN A 100 12.74 0.38 25.91
N ARG A 101 12.72 1.53 26.61
CA ARG A 101 13.62 1.81 27.73
C ARG A 101 13.40 0.82 28.87
N HIS A 102 12.15 0.66 29.30
CA HIS A 102 11.75 -0.29 30.33
C HIS A 102 12.13 -1.73 29.98
N LEU A 103 11.92 -2.15 28.72
CA LEU A 103 12.32 -3.48 28.26
C LEU A 103 13.84 -3.68 28.33
N ARG A 104 14.63 -2.67 27.93
CA ARG A 104 16.09 -2.72 27.97
C ARG A 104 16.63 -2.80 29.40
N GLU A 105 16.04 -2.04 30.31
CA GLU A 105 16.39 -2.10 31.74
C GLU A 105 16.04 -3.47 32.31
N GLY A 106 14.87 -4.02 31.98
CA GLY A 106 14.47 -5.37 32.38
C GLY A 106 15.37 -6.48 31.82
N GLU A 107 15.85 -6.33 30.58
CA GLU A 107 16.83 -7.26 29.99
C GLU A 107 18.11 -7.31 30.84
N GLN A 108 18.69 -6.14 31.13
CA GLN A 108 19.96 -6.04 31.86
C GLN A 108 19.84 -6.47 33.33
N THR A 109 18.74 -6.10 33.99
CA THR A 109 18.61 -6.26 35.45
C THR A 109 17.94 -7.57 35.85
N VAL A 110 17.06 -8.13 35.02
CA VAL A 110 16.27 -9.33 35.33
C VAL A 110 16.61 -10.48 34.38
N ALA A 111 16.58 -10.26 33.07
CA ALA A 111 16.73 -11.35 32.11
C ALA A 111 18.16 -11.91 32.08
N ASP A 112 19.16 -11.03 32.14
CA ASP A 112 20.58 -11.38 32.08
C ASP A 112 21.12 -11.88 33.42
N THR A 113 20.55 -11.42 34.53
CA THR A 113 20.97 -11.80 35.89
C THR A 113 20.33 -13.10 36.39
N ARG A 114 19.24 -13.55 35.75
CA ARG A 114 18.55 -14.77 36.17
C ARG A 114 19.41 -16.02 36.02
N ILE A 115 19.15 -16.99 36.89
CA ILE A 115 19.65 -18.35 36.76
C ILE A 115 18.68 -19.14 35.86
N HIS A 116 19.21 -19.72 34.78
CA HIS A 116 18.39 -20.49 33.84
C HIS A 116 18.02 -21.86 34.42
N GLY A 117 16.73 -22.21 34.42
CA GLY A 117 16.21 -23.37 35.16
C GLY A 117 16.80 -24.74 34.75
N THR A 118 17.16 -24.93 33.49
CA THR A 118 17.74 -26.21 33.01
C THR A 118 19.24 -26.26 33.16
N THR A 119 19.95 -25.17 32.84
CA THR A 119 21.41 -25.13 32.82
C THR A 119 22.00 -24.74 34.17
N ARG A 120 21.17 -24.20 35.08
CA ARG A 120 21.53 -23.70 36.42
C ARG A 120 22.68 -22.68 36.40
N ARG A 121 22.87 -21.99 35.29
CA ARG A 121 23.88 -20.94 35.11
C ARG A 121 23.21 -19.60 34.89
N GLN A 122 23.91 -18.52 35.25
CA GLN A 122 23.45 -17.16 34.97
C GLN A 122 23.49 -16.88 33.46
N VAL A 123 22.39 -16.37 32.91
CA VAL A 123 22.22 -16.21 31.46
C VAL A 123 23.29 -15.30 30.84
N GLY A 124 23.47 -14.09 31.37
CA GLY A 124 24.43 -13.13 30.84
C GLY A 124 25.88 -13.64 30.90
N GLN A 125 26.25 -14.38 31.94
CA GLN A 125 27.58 -14.98 32.06
C GLN A 125 27.82 -16.07 31.01
N VAL A 126 26.82 -16.90 30.72
CA VAL A 126 26.91 -17.92 29.66
C VAL A 126 27.07 -17.26 28.30
N PHE A 127 26.30 -16.20 28.03
CA PHE A 127 26.42 -15.45 26.79
C PHE A 127 27.84 -14.91 26.60
N GLN A 128 28.38 -14.21 27.60
CA GLN A 128 29.71 -13.60 27.53
C GLN A 128 30.83 -14.64 27.39
N SER A 129 30.77 -15.73 28.17
CA SER A 129 31.85 -16.72 28.22
C SER A 129 31.81 -17.76 27.10
N VAL A 130 30.63 -18.05 26.54
CA VAL A 130 30.45 -19.13 25.57
C VAL A 130 29.86 -18.59 24.27
N GLU A 131 28.63 -18.08 24.30
CA GLU A 131 27.87 -17.83 23.07
C GLU A 131 28.45 -16.71 22.21
N ARG A 132 29.01 -15.66 22.82
CA ARG A 132 29.60 -14.52 22.11
C ARG A 132 30.72 -14.95 21.16
N THR A 133 31.50 -15.96 21.51
CA THR A 133 32.59 -16.48 20.66
C THR A 133 32.09 -17.30 19.47
N ALA A 134 30.84 -17.78 19.51
CA ALA A 134 30.23 -18.53 18.42
C ALA A 134 29.54 -17.63 17.37
N LEU A 135 29.41 -16.33 17.66
CA LEU A 135 28.84 -15.36 16.73
C LEU A 135 29.82 -15.03 15.59
N GLN A 136 29.27 -14.82 14.40
CA GLN A 136 29.99 -14.30 13.26
C GLN A 136 30.21 -12.78 13.43
N PRO A 137 31.26 -12.20 12.83
CA PRO A 137 31.47 -10.76 12.86
C PRO A 137 30.32 -10.01 12.18
N LEU A 138 30.07 -8.79 12.65
CA LEU A 138 29.13 -7.88 11.98
C LEU A 138 29.75 -7.34 10.68
N PRO A 139 29.00 -7.27 9.57
CA PRO A 139 29.43 -6.51 8.41
C PRO A 139 29.60 -5.02 8.78
N PRO A 140 30.50 -4.29 8.10
CA PRO A 140 30.77 -2.89 8.40
C PRO A 140 29.54 -2.00 8.11
N ASP A 141 28.82 -2.33 7.04
CA ASP A 141 27.67 -1.56 6.59
C ASP A 141 26.34 -2.13 7.11
N LEU A 142 25.39 -1.21 7.32
CA LEU A 142 23.99 -1.55 7.59
C LEU A 142 23.33 -2.14 6.34
N PHE A 143 22.31 -2.98 6.55
CA PHE A 143 21.51 -3.45 5.44
C PHE A 143 20.70 -2.29 4.81
N PRO A 144 20.80 -2.06 3.50
CA PRO A 144 20.20 -0.89 2.86
C PRO A 144 18.67 -0.89 2.99
N SER A 145 18.10 0.28 3.28
CA SER A 145 16.64 0.47 3.27
C SER A 145 16.16 0.71 1.84
N PHE A 146 15.44 -0.25 1.28
CA PHE A 146 14.86 -0.15 -0.05
C PHE A 146 13.44 -0.71 -0.09
N THR A 147 12.64 -0.24 -1.04
CA THR A 147 11.37 -0.87 -1.39
C THR A 147 11.58 -1.80 -2.58
N GLU A 148 10.82 -2.88 -2.64
CA GLU A 148 10.92 -3.85 -3.72
C GLU A 148 9.52 -4.29 -4.15
N SER A 149 9.34 -4.48 -5.46
CA SER A 149 8.07 -4.92 -6.01
C SER A 149 8.21 -5.45 -7.43
N ARG A 150 7.35 -6.39 -7.80
CA ARG A 150 7.19 -6.79 -9.21
C ARG A 150 6.49 -5.71 -10.00
N ARG A 151 6.95 -5.51 -11.24
CA ARG A 151 6.39 -4.57 -12.20
C ARG A 151 6.37 -5.20 -13.58
N LYS A 152 5.37 -4.85 -14.37
CA LYS A 152 5.29 -5.24 -15.78
C LYS A 152 5.96 -4.17 -16.64
N VAL A 153 6.81 -4.60 -17.56
CA VAL A 153 7.39 -3.71 -18.58
C VAL A 153 6.29 -3.36 -19.56
N ASN A 154 6.03 -2.07 -19.71
CA ASN A 154 5.01 -1.58 -20.60
C ASN A 154 5.46 -1.65 -22.07
N ARG A 155 4.50 -1.45 -22.98
CA ARG A 155 4.75 -1.46 -24.43
C ARG A 155 5.71 -0.36 -24.89
N ASP A 156 5.86 0.70 -24.11
CA ASP A 156 6.80 1.80 -24.31
C ASP A 156 8.23 1.46 -23.84
N GLY A 157 8.50 0.23 -23.40
CA GLY A 157 9.81 -0.17 -22.88
C GLY A 157 10.11 0.31 -21.47
N HIS A 158 9.13 0.86 -20.76
CA HIS A 158 9.34 1.45 -19.44
C HIS A 158 8.63 0.68 -18.32
N VAL A 159 9.22 0.77 -17.13
CA VAL A 159 8.65 0.29 -15.87
C VAL A 159 8.32 1.47 -14.97
N GLU A 160 7.14 1.44 -14.36
CA GLU A 160 6.74 2.45 -13.39
C GLU A 160 7.22 2.09 -11.98
N VAL A 161 8.03 2.98 -11.39
CA VAL A 161 8.49 2.89 -10.02
C VAL A 161 8.29 4.24 -9.33
N ALA A 162 7.57 4.23 -8.20
CA ALA A 162 7.27 5.45 -7.44
C ALA A 162 6.69 6.60 -8.30
N ARG A 163 5.82 6.27 -9.26
CA ARG A 163 5.21 7.19 -10.26
C ARG A 163 6.19 7.80 -11.28
N ALA A 164 7.43 7.36 -11.33
CA ALA A 164 8.39 7.69 -12.38
C ALA A 164 8.63 6.49 -13.30
N TYR A 165 9.18 6.72 -14.48
CA TYR A 165 9.31 5.71 -15.53
C TYR A 165 10.77 5.46 -15.89
N TYR A 166 11.16 4.19 -15.95
CA TYR A 166 12.55 3.78 -16.15
C TYR A 166 12.62 2.80 -17.32
N SER A 167 13.47 3.10 -18.30
CA SER A 167 13.65 2.26 -19.49
C SER A 167 14.25 0.91 -19.13
N VAL A 168 13.82 -0.13 -19.83
CA VAL A 168 14.31 -1.50 -19.70
C VAL A 168 14.68 -2.01 -21.08
N PRO A 169 15.74 -2.84 -21.21
CA PRO A 169 16.06 -3.49 -22.47
C PRO A 169 14.83 -4.15 -23.12
N PRO A 170 14.69 -4.04 -24.45
CA PRO A 170 13.46 -4.43 -25.15
C PRO A 170 13.18 -5.93 -25.13
N GLU A 171 14.16 -6.77 -24.79
CA GLU A 171 13.98 -8.21 -24.53
C GLU A 171 13.03 -8.52 -23.35
N HIS A 172 12.80 -7.54 -22.48
CA HIS A 172 11.88 -7.65 -21.36
C HIS A 172 10.51 -7.01 -21.65
N LEU A 173 10.23 -6.53 -22.86
CA LEU A 173 8.94 -5.93 -23.23
C LEU A 173 7.76 -6.87 -22.91
N GLY A 174 6.77 -6.35 -22.18
CA GLY A 174 5.58 -7.10 -21.76
C GLY A 174 5.84 -8.16 -20.67
N ARG A 175 7.08 -8.39 -20.26
CA ARG A 175 7.44 -9.34 -19.19
C ARG A 175 7.36 -8.68 -17.82
N GLU A 176 7.30 -9.51 -16.78
CA GLU A 176 7.45 -9.04 -15.40
C GLU A 176 8.93 -8.97 -15.00
N VAL A 177 9.27 -7.91 -14.28
CA VAL A 177 10.60 -7.65 -13.72
C VAL A 177 10.47 -7.26 -12.25
N TRP A 178 11.54 -7.42 -11.50
CA TRP A 178 11.65 -6.92 -10.14
C TRP A 178 12.25 -5.51 -10.15
N ALA A 179 11.61 -4.58 -9.46
CA ALA A 179 12.15 -3.24 -9.24
C ALA A 179 12.48 -3.09 -7.75
N ARG A 180 13.72 -2.68 -7.47
CA ARG A 180 14.21 -2.32 -6.13
C ARG A 180 14.61 -0.86 -6.15
N TRP A 181 14.11 -0.05 -5.23
CA TRP A 181 14.45 1.37 -5.20
C TRP A 181 14.59 1.91 -3.79
N ASP A 182 15.48 2.89 -3.66
CA ASP A 182 15.73 3.65 -2.45
C ASP A 182 15.47 5.15 -2.71
N ALA A 183 16.05 6.04 -1.90
CA ALA A 183 15.91 7.49 -2.08
C ALA A 183 16.62 8.03 -3.33
N ARG A 184 17.60 7.31 -3.88
CA ARG A 184 18.54 7.81 -4.89
C ARG A 184 18.58 6.97 -6.15
N VAL A 185 18.35 5.66 -6.06
CA VAL A 185 18.59 4.72 -7.16
C VAL A 185 17.41 3.77 -7.32
N VAL A 186 17.12 3.43 -8.58
CA VAL A 186 16.22 2.35 -8.99
C VAL A 186 17.04 1.28 -9.71
N ARG A 187 16.96 0.06 -9.22
CA ARG A 187 17.59 -1.14 -9.80
C ARG A 187 16.50 -2.07 -10.30
N ILE A 188 16.66 -2.55 -11.53
CA ILE A 188 15.71 -3.42 -12.21
C ILE A 188 16.39 -4.77 -12.39
N PHE A 189 15.69 -5.85 -12.05
CA PHE A 189 16.17 -7.22 -12.09
C PHE A 189 15.19 -8.11 -12.86
N ASN A 190 15.70 -9.20 -13.42
CA ASN A 190 14.84 -10.22 -14.03
C ASN A 190 14.14 -11.06 -12.95
N THR A 191 13.33 -12.04 -13.38
CA THR A 191 12.61 -12.95 -12.47
C THR A 191 13.55 -13.78 -11.59
N SER A 192 14.79 -13.99 -12.02
CA SER A 192 15.85 -14.71 -11.30
C SER A 192 16.75 -13.78 -10.47
N MET A 193 16.34 -12.52 -10.22
CA MET A 193 17.08 -11.51 -9.45
C MET A 193 18.46 -11.12 -10.02
N GLN A 194 18.70 -11.33 -11.32
CA GLN A 194 19.91 -10.84 -12.00
C GLN A 194 19.72 -9.38 -12.44
N PRO A 195 20.74 -8.52 -12.31
CA PRO A 195 20.62 -7.10 -12.63
C PRO A 195 20.42 -6.88 -14.13
N ILE A 196 19.41 -6.10 -14.49
CA ILE A 196 19.12 -5.68 -15.87
C ILE A 196 19.60 -4.24 -16.07
N ALA A 197 19.14 -3.31 -15.21
CA ALA A 197 19.39 -1.89 -15.38
C ALA A 197 19.44 -1.16 -14.04
N VAL A 198 20.16 -0.03 -14.01
CA VAL A 198 20.29 0.86 -12.85
C VAL A 198 20.06 2.29 -13.30
N HIS A 199 19.24 3.04 -12.55
CA HIS A 199 18.88 4.42 -12.84
C HIS A 199 18.96 5.28 -11.58
N ALA A 200 19.28 6.56 -11.75
CA ALA A 200 19.02 7.55 -10.71
C ALA A 200 17.51 7.75 -10.54
N ARG A 201 17.04 7.85 -9.28
CA ARG A 201 15.64 8.04 -8.96
C ARG A 201 15.18 9.41 -9.48
N GLN A 202 14.05 9.39 -10.18
CA GLN A 202 13.42 10.56 -10.77
C GLN A 202 12.17 10.99 -9.99
N GLU A 203 11.77 12.24 -10.20
CA GLU A 203 10.52 12.77 -9.69
C GLU A 203 9.29 12.10 -10.34
N PRO A 204 8.15 12.06 -9.64
CA PRO A 204 6.89 11.57 -10.20
C PRO A 204 6.56 12.18 -11.57
N GLY A 205 6.27 11.32 -12.55
CA GLY A 205 5.90 11.69 -13.92
C GLY A 205 7.07 11.89 -14.87
N ARG A 206 8.32 11.86 -14.39
CA ARG A 206 9.52 11.93 -15.23
C ARG A 206 9.91 10.54 -15.76
N PHE A 207 10.70 10.58 -16.84
CA PHE A 207 11.25 9.41 -17.50
C PHE A 207 12.77 9.38 -17.33
N SER A 208 13.33 8.18 -17.18
CA SER A 208 14.76 7.90 -17.20
C SER A 208 15.04 6.88 -18.30
N SER A 209 15.32 7.42 -19.48
CA SER A 209 15.61 6.68 -20.69
C SER A 209 17.14 6.54 -20.84
N GLN A 210 17.62 5.34 -21.16
CA GLN A 210 19.01 5.09 -21.50
C GLN A 210 19.07 4.68 -22.97
N ASP A 211 19.94 5.31 -23.75
CA ASP A 211 19.98 5.14 -25.21
C ASP A 211 20.23 3.69 -25.63
N ARG A 212 21.03 2.95 -24.84
CA ARG A 212 21.27 1.50 -25.03
C ARG A 212 20.01 0.64 -24.99
N HIS A 213 18.92 1.13 -24.41
CA HIS A 213 17.63 0.43 -24.38
C HIS A 213 16.76 0.76 -25.60
N LEU A 214 17.15 1.72 -26.44
CA LEU A 214 16.37 2.25 -27.56
C LEU A 214 16.83 1.70 -28.93
N LEU A 215 17.25 0.43 -29.00
CA LEU A 215 17.78 -0.16 -30.24
C LEU A 215 16.79 -0.02 -31.42
N PRO A 216 17.21 0.60 -32.55
CA PRO A 216 16.33 0.94 -33.69
C PRO A 216 15.46 -0.20 -34.22
N GLU A 217 16.04 -1.40 -34.33
CA GLU A 217 15.37 -2.61 -34.85
C GLU A 217 14.17 -3.04 -34.01
N LYS A 218 14.17 -2.72 -32.71
CA LYS A 218 13.11 -3.09 -31.76
C LYS A 218 12.11 -1.95 -31.52
N ILE A 219 12.41 -0.73 -31.99
CA ILE A 219 11.46 0.40 -32.02
C ILE A 219 10.25 0.04 -32.89
N SER A 220 10.43 -0.72 -33.98
CA SER A 220 9.36 -1.16 -34.90
C SER A 220 8.16 -1.84 -34.22
N GLY A 221 8.37 -2.57 -33.12
CA GLY A 221 7.26 -3.19 -32.37
C GLY A 221 6.45 -2.17 -31.56
N ILE A 222 7.13 -1.15 -31.02
CA ILE A 222 6.53 -0.04 -30.27
C ILE A 222 5.84 0.94 -31.23
N GLU A 223 6.48 1.24 -32.36
CA GLU A 223 5.92 2.03 -33.47
C GLU A 223 4.66 1.41 -34.06
N ARG A 224 4.64 0.08 -34.26
CA ARG A 224 3.41 -0.61 -34.66
C ARG A 224 2.29 -0.44 -33.61
N GLY A 225 2.66 -0.45 -32.33
CA GLY A 225 1.74 -0.15 -31.23
C GLY A 225 1.27 1.31 -31.21
N SER A 226 2.17 2.28 -31.45
CA SER A 226 1.84 3.70 -31.47
C SER A 226 0.96 4.04 -32.67
N ALA A 227 1.21 3.47 -33.85
CA ALA A 227 0.35 3.61 -35.02
C ALA A 227 -1.07 3.11 -34.76
N TRP A 228 -1.21 1.94 -34.09
CA TRP A 228 -2.52 1.45 -33.66
C TRP A 228 -3.20 2.38 -32.65
N LEU A 229 -2.45 2.91 -31.68
CA LEU A 229 -2.97 3.86 -30.69
C LEU A 229 -3.42 5.18 -31.34
N LEU A 230 -2.63 5.73 -32.26
CA LEU A 230 -2.98 6.91 -33.04
C LEU A 230 -4.25 6.68 -33.84
N ALA A 231 -4.38 5.52 -34.49
CA ALA A 231 -5.61 5.15 -35.21
C ALA A 231 -6.84 5.08 -34.28
N GLN A 232 -6.68 4.65 -33.02
CA GLN A 232 -7.77 4.69 -32.05
C GLN A 232 -8.09 6.11 -31.59
N VAL A 233 -7.08 6.96 -31.36
CA VAL A 233 -7.28 8.35 -30.92
C VAL A 233 -7.95 9.18 -32.02
N ARG A 234 -7.58 8.99 -33.28
CA ARG A 234 -8.23 9.64 -34.44
C ARG A 234 -9.73 9.36 -34.55
N ARG A 235 -10.23 8.26 -33.96
CA ARG A 235 -11.68 7.96 -33.92
C ARG A 235 -12.47 8.86 -32.96
N VAL A 236 -11.79 9.56 -32.05
CA VAL A 236 -12.42 10.52 -31.13
C VAL A 236 -12.76 11.81 -31.88
N GLY A 237 -11.81 12.32 -32.67
CA GLY A 237 -11.99 13.50 -33.51
C GLY A 237 -10.68 13.97 -34.18
N PRO A 238 -10.79 14.85 -35.20
CA PRO A 238 -9.66 15.37 -35.95
C PRO A 238 -8.62 16.13 -35.11
N ALA A 239 -9.02 17.06 -34.24
CA ALA A 239 -8.13 17.86 -33.39
C ALA A 239 -7.42 16.98 -32.34
N THR A 240 -8.13 16.02 -31.74
CA THR A 240 -7.50 15.04 -30.84
C THR A 240 -6.44 14.19 -31.59
N GLY A 241 -6.72 13.81 -32.84
CA GLY A 241 -5.76 13.12 -33.72
C GLY A 241 -4.52 13.96 -34.02
N CYS A 242 -4.70 15.20 -34.47
CA CYS A 242 -3.60 16.13 -34.75
C CYS A 242 -2.72 16.38 -33.52
N TRP A 243 -3.32 16.59 -32.35
CA TRP A 243 -2.57 16.75 -31.10
C TRP A 243 -1.75 15.49 -30.75
N ALA A 244 -2.33 14.31 -30.95
CA ALA A 244 -1.68 13.04 -30.66
C ALA A 244 -0.48 12.77 -31.56
N GLU A 245 -0.58 13.12 -32.84
CA GLU A 245 0.52 13.04 -33.82
C GLU A 245 1.65 13.99 -33.46
N ALA A 246 1.35 15.27 -33.29
CA ALA A 246 2.33 16.27 -32.90
C ALA A 246 3.01 15.93 -31.56
N MET A 247 2.27 15.34 -30.62
CA MET A 247 2.82 14.89 -29.34
C MET A 247 3.80 13.73 -29.50
N ILE A 248 3.53 12.76 -30.38
CA ILE A 248 4.46 11.66 -30.68
C ILE A 248 5.72 12.16 -31.38
N GLU A 249 5.59 13.08 -32.34
CA GLU A 249 6.74 13.69 -33.01
C GLU A 249 7.64 14.44 -32.02
N ASN A 250 7.06 15.17 -31.07
CA ASN A 250 7.80 15.94 -30.09
C ASN A 250 8.41 15.10 -28.94
N ARG A 251 7.78 13.96 -28.58
CA ARG A 251 8.17 13.17 -27.39
C ARG A 251 8.73 11.78 -27.70
N GLY A 252 8.62 11.31 -28.93
CA GLY A 252 9.01 9.97 -29.36
C GLY A 252 8.34 8.87 -28.52
N ILE A 253 9.16 7.91 -28.07
CA ILE A 253 8.71 6.70 -27.36
C ILE A 253 7.96 7.03 -26.05
N GLU A 254 8.35 8.09 -25.35
CA GLU A 254 7.67 8.52 -24.12
C GLU A 254 6.23 9.00 -24.37
N GLY A 255 5.92 9.40 -25.60
CA GLY A 255 4.60 9.83 -26.03
C GLY A 255 3.57 8.68 -26.05
N VAL A 256 4.00 7.42 -26.24
CA VAL A 256 3.11 6.25 -26.24
C VAL A 256 2.29 6.16 -24.95
N ARG A 257 2.90 6.50 -23.82
CA ARG A 257 2.21 6.51 -22.52
C ARG A 257 1.22 7.65 -22.37
N VAL A 258 1.49 8.79 -23.02
CA VAL A 258 0.56 9.90 -23.09
C VAL A 258 -0.65 9.53 -23.94
N LEU A 259 -0.48 8.85 -25.08
CA LEU A 259 -1.59 8.34 -25.90
C LEU A 259 -2.47 7.37 -25.10
N LEU A 260 -1.86 6.41 -24.40
CA LEU A 260 -2.59 5.48 -23.53
C LEU A 260 -3.37 6.22 -22.45
N GLY A 261 -2.77 7.25 -21.85
CA GLY A 261 -3.44 8.09 -20.87
C GLY A 261 -4.60 8.88 -21.46
N LEU A 262 -4.46 9.40 -22.68
CA LEU A 262 -5.52 10.09 -23.43
C LEU A 262 -6.68 9.14 -23.76
N LEU A 263 -6.40 7.94 -24.26
CA LEU A 263 -7.41 6.89 -24.49
C LEU A 263 -8.09 6.40 -23.20
N HIS A 264 -7.48 6.59 -22.03
CA HIS A 264 -8.16 6.34 -20.77
C HIS A 264 -9.12 7.48 -20.41
N LEU A 265 -8.82 8.73 -20.79
CA LEU A 265 -9.70 9.88 -20.58
C LEU A 265 -10.96 9.80 -21.45
N THR A 266 -10.87 9.25 -22.67
CA THR A 266 -12.04 9.04 -23.55
C THR A 266 -13.11 8.13 -22.94
N ARG A 267 -12.77 7.35 -21.90
CA ARG A 267 -13.74 6.53 -21.16
C ARG A 267 -14.51 7.31 -20.09
N ARG A 268 -14.06 8.51 -19.73
CA ARG A 268 -14.60 9.31 -18.62
C ARG A 268 -15.18 10.64 -19.06
N HIS A 269 -14.78 11.13 -20.23
CA HIS A 269 -15.18 12.40 -20.79
C HIS A 269 -15.80 12.17 -22.17
N ASP A 270 -16.77 13.01 -22.52
CA ASP A 270 -17.36 13.06 -23.84
C ASP A 270 -16.33 13.49 -24.90
N ALA A 271 -16.57 13.06 -26.14
CA ALA A 271 -15.65 13.31 -27.25
C ALA A 271 -15.51 14.81 -27.55
N GLU A 272 -16.58 15.59 -27.39
CA GLU A 272 -16.60 17.02 -27.71
C GLU A 272 -15.71 17.84 -26.77
N SER A 273 -15.83 17.60 -25.47
CA SER A 273 -14.98 18.25 -24.46
C SER A 273 -13.50 17.89 -24.62
N LEU A 274 -13.22 16.64 -24.99
CA LEU A 274 -11.86 16.18 -25.31
C LEU A 274 -11.30 16.85 -26.55
N GLU A 275 -12.11 16.98 -27.59
CA GLU A 275 -11.74 17.60 -28.85
C GLU A 275 -11.37 19.08 -28.65
N ARG A 276 -12.21 19.84 -27.95
CA ARG A 276 -11.93 21.23 -27.58
C ARG A 276 -10.69 21.37 -26.72
N ALA A 277 -10.49 20.47 -25.75
CA ALA A 277 -9.30 20.50 -24.90
C ALA A 277 -8.01 20.21 -25.69
N CYS A 278 -8.05 19.29 -26.65
CA CYS A 278 -6.89 18.96 -27.49
C CYS A 278 -6.58 20.08 -28.49
N ASP A 279 -7.59 20.72 -29.06
CA ASP A 279 -7.43 21.87 -29.97
C ASP A 279 -6.75 23.07 -29.29
N VAL A 280 -7.22 23.44 -28.10
CA VAL A 280 -6.59 24.49 -27.29
C VAL A 280 -5.16 24.10 -26.90
N ALA A 281 -4.95 22.85 -26.47
CA ALA A 281 -3.60 22.39 -26.12
C ALA A 281 -2.64 22.41 -27.32
N GLN A 282 -3.12 22.09 -28.53
CA GLN A 282 -2.34 22.12 -29.76
C GLN A 282 -1.93 23.55 -30.13
N THR A 283 -2.85 24.50 -30.04
CA THR A 283 -2.60 25.93 -30.32
C THR A 283 -1.47 26.49 -29.45
N HIS A 284 -1.37 26.02 -28.20
CA HIS A 284 -0.32 26.41 -27.26
C HIS A 284 0.95 25.53 -27.31
N GLY A 285 1.05 24.57 -28.25
CA GLY A 285 2.18 23.63 -28.33
C GLY A 285 2.36 22.76 -27.07
N ALA A 286 1.27 22.49 -26.35
CA ALA A 286 1.30 21.85 -25.05
C ALA A 286 1.11 20.32 -25.14
N TYR A 287 2.21 19.59 -25.24
CA TYR A 287 2.22 18.13 -25.45
C TYR A 287 2.22 17.29 -24.16
N ARG A 288 1.56 17.76 -23.10
CA ARG A 288 1.47 17.06 -21.80
C ARG A 288 0.03 16.74 -21.43
N LEU A 289 -0.21 15.48 -21.04
CA LEU A 289 -1.53 15.02 -20.59
C LEU A 289 -2.09 15.80 -19.40
N ARG A 290 -1.22 16.37 -18.55
CA ARG A 290 -1.64 17.22 -17.42
C ARG A 290 -2.41 18.44 -17.91
N VAL A 291 -1.99 19.05 -19.03
CA VAL A 291 -2.63 20.25 -19.59
C VAL A 291 -4.04 19.90 -20.07
N ILE A 292 -4.19 18.79 -20.81
CA ILE A 292 -5.51 18.29 -21.22
C ILE A 292 -6.42 18.05 -20.01
N ARG A 293 -5.91 17.41 -18.94
CA ARG A 293 -6.71 17.21 -17.70
C ARG A 293 -7.10 18.52 -17.04
N GLU A 294 -6.26 19.54 -17.06
CA GLU A 294 -6.57 20.86 -16.51
C GLU A 294 -7.61 21.59 -17.37
N LEU A 295 -7.52 21.49 -18.70
CA LEU A 295 -8.51 22.04 -19.63
C LEU A 295 -9.86 21.35 -19.49
N LEU A 296 -9.89 20.02 -19.39
CA LEU A 296 -11.13 19.26 -19.14
C LEU A 296 -11.80 19.62 -17.82
N LYS A 297 -11.03 19.97 -16.78
CA LYS A 297 -11.59 20.47 -15.51
C LYS A 297 -12.20 21.86 -15.65
N ARG A 298 -11.62 22.71 -16.48
CA ARG A 298 -12.12 24.08 -16.75
C ARG A 298 -13.34 24.07 -17.68
N LEU A 299 -13.40 23.09 -18.59
CA LEU A 299 -14.46 22.88 -19.56
C LEU A 299 -15.59 21.99 -19.03
N ALA A 300 -15.40 21.33 -17.87
CA ALA A 300 -16.50 20.68 -17.18
C ALA A 300 -17.59 21.73 -16.94
N PRO A 301 -18.87 21.43 -17.24
CA PRO A 301 -19.94 22.31 -16.83
C PRO A 301 -19.76 22.57 -15.34
N ALA A 302 -19.82 23.84 -14.93
CA ALA A 302 -19.81 24.20 -13.52
C ALA A 302 -20.77 23.21 -12.85
N GLN A 303 -20.26 22.44 -11.89
CA GLN A 303 -21.09 21.52 -11.11
C GLN A 303 -22.33 22.31 -10.74
N GLU A 304 -23.49 21.91 -11.27
CA GLU A 304 -24.76 22.61 -11.01
C GLU A 304 -24.85 22.65 -9.49
N GLN A 305 -24.51 23.80 -8.91
CA GLN A 305 -24.96 24.14 -7.59
C GLN A 305 -26.45 24.20 -7.80
N PHE A 306 -27.14 23.12 -7.41
CA PHE A 306 -28.56 23.22 -7.17
C PHE A 306 -28.74 24.49 -6.36
N GLU A 307 -29.42 25.50 -6.92
CA GLU A 307 -29.86 26.63 -6.13
C GLU A 307 -30.55 26.02 -4.91
N PHE A 308 -30.13 26.42 -3.72
CA PHE A 308 -30.86 26.04 -2.52
C PHE A 308 -32.30 26.50 -2.74
N ILE A 309 -33.19 25.54 -2.97
CA ILE A 309 -34.62 25.82 -3.07
C ILE A 309 -35.05 26.13 -1.63
N ASP A 310 -35.02 27.41 -1.28
CA ASP A 310 -35.45 27.90 0.03
C ASP A 310 -36.97 27.71 0.23
N ARG A 311 -37.70 27.39 -0.84
CA ARG A 311 -39.16 27.21 -0.85
C ARG A 311 -39.54 25.98 -1.66
N HIS A 312 -39.59 24.83 -0.99
CA HIS A 312 -40.19 23.61 -1.52
C HIS A 312 -41.48 23.34 -0.72
N PRO A 313 -42.57 22.81 -1.32
CA PRO A 313 -43.81 22.51 -0.58
C PRO A 313 -43.67 21.50 0.57
N ILE A 314 -42.49 20.88 0.74
CA ILE A 314 -42.14 20.02 1.87
C ILE A 314 -41.36 20.80 2.96
N ILE A 315 -40.69 21.89 2.59
CA ILE A 315 -39.95 22.77 3.51
C ILE A 315 -40.95 23.75 4.11
N ARG A 316 -41.35 23.50 5.36
CA ARG A 316 -42.21 24.39 6.14
C ARG A 316 -41.49 25.71 6.42
N SER A 317 -42.22 26.82 6.41
CA SER A 317 -41.65 28.14 6.65
C SER A 317 -41.16 28.26 8.10
N LEU A 318 -40.11 29.07 8.33
CA LEU A 318 -39.57 29.32 9.66
C LEU A 318 -40.58 29.97 10.62
N GLU A 319 -41.60 30.68 10.09
CA GLU A 319 -42.69 31.25 10.88
C GLU A 319 -43.54 30.17 11.56
N GLU A 320 -43.78 29.03 10.91
CA GLU A 320 -44.52 27.91 11.50
C GLU A 320 -43.75 27.31 12.70
N TYR A 321 -42.42 27.26 12.63
CA TYR A 321 -41.58 26.86 13.77
C TYR A 321 -41.64 27.88 14.91
N GLY A 322 -41.69 29.18 14.58
CA GLY A 322 -41.83 30.26 15.56
C GLY A 322 -43.11 30.13 16.39
N GLN A 323 -44.22 29.74 15.76
CA GLN A 323 -45.50 29.51 16.45
C GLN A 323 -45.42 28.31 17.40
N PHE A 324 -44.77 27.22 17.01
CA PHE A 324 -44.53 26.06 17.89
C PHE A 324 -43.68 26.41 19.11
N VAL A 325 -42.61 27.19 18.91
CA VAL A 325 -41.72 27.62 19.99
C VAL A 325 -42.42 28.60 20.92
N GLN A 326 -43.19 29.55 20.41
CA GLN A 326 -43.98 30.47 21.24
C GLN A 326 -45.07 29.75 22.03
N ALA A 327 -45.76 28.78 21.43
CA ALA A 327 -46.76 27.96 22.14
C ALA A 327 -46.12 27.11 23.25
N ALA A 328 -44.91 26.58 23.04
CA ALA A 328 -44.17 25.84 24.05
C ALA A 328 -43.65 26.74 25.20
N LEU A 329 -43.30 28.00 24.91
CA LEU A 329 -42.81 28.96 25.89
C LEU A 329 -43.93 29.71 26.64
N ALA A 330 -45.13 29.83 26.04
CA ALA A 330 -46.29 30.49 26.64
C ALA A 330 -47.12 29.58 27.56
N ALA A 331 -46.79 28.29 27.66
CA ALA A 331 -47.44 27.39 28.60
C ALA A 331 -47.06 27.78 30.06
N PRO A 332 -48.02 28.12 30.93
CA PRO A 332 -47.71 28.56 32.28
C PRO A 332 -47.13 27.40 33.11
N THR A 333 -45.92 27.59 33.61
CA THR A 333 -45.32 26.76 34.65
C THR A 333 -46.10 26.94 35.96
N GLY A 334 -46.86 25.92 36.38
CA GLY A 334 -47.62 25.96 37.63
C GLY A 334 -47.94 24.60 38.24
N SER A 335 -47.16 24.23 39.27
CA SER A 335 -47.41 23.30 40.39
C SER A 335 -47.73 21.82 40.15
N ALA A 336 -47.00 21.00 40.92
CA ALA A 336 -47.12 19.56 41.10
C ALA A 336 -48.52 19.07 41.51
N GLY A 337 -48.91 17.88 41.03
CA GLY A 337 -50.08 17.16 41.53
C GLY A 337 -50.44 15.88 40.76
N VAL A 338 -49.85 14.76 41.19
CA VAL A 338 -50.40 13.38 41.20
C VAL A 338 -50.82 12.71 39.87
N CYS A 339 -50.25 11.51 39.69
CA CYS A 339 -50.55 10.48 38.70
C CYS A 339 -52.05 10.24 38.41
N ARG A 340 -52.38 10.00 37.14
CA ARG A 340 -53.26 8.88 36.73
C ARG A 340 -52.96 8.46 35.30
N ALA A 341 -52.57 7.19 35.15
CA ALA A 341 -52.60 6.48 33.87
C ALA A 341 -54.05 6.39 33.39
N GLY A 342 -54.29 6.67 32.10
CA GLY A 342 -55.63 6.64 31.52
C GLY A 342 -55.63 6.95 30.03
N SER A 343 -55.38 5.91 29.24
CA SER A 343 -55.86 5.65 27.88
C SER A 343 -56.84 6.64 27.24
N ALA A 344 -56.50 7.13 26.04
CA ALA A 344 -57.38 7.22 24.86
C ALA A 344 -56.58 7.84 23.69
N ALA A 345 -56.15 7.03 22.73
CA ALA A 345 -56.78 6.91 21.41
C ALA A 345 -56.30 7.99 20.42
N TRP A 346 -55.25 7.66 19.67
CA TRP A 346 -54.93 8.32 18.40
C TRP A 346 -55.82 7.71 17.30
N PRO A 347 -56.60 8.51 16.55
CA PRO A 347 -57.32 7.99 15.41
C PRO A 347 -56.37 7.86 14.21
N GLY A 348 -56.26 6.63 13.71
CA GLY A 348 -56.47 6.33 12.30
C GLY A 348 -55.41 6.78 11.30
N ASP A 349 -54.59 5.81 10.92
CA ASP A 349 -54.33 5.43 9.52
C ASP A 349 -53.69 6.44 8.56
N SER A 350 -52.40 6.22 8.31
CA SER A 350 -51.96 5.84 6.96
C SER A 350 -50.64 5.08 7.02
N THR A 351 -50.76 3.77 6.85
CA THR A 351 -49.70 2.76 6.79
C THR A 351 -48.72 3.03 5.62
N PRO A 352 -47.40 3.05 5.83
CA PRO A 352 -46.44 2.89 4.74
C PRO A 352 -46.20 1.40 4.45
N PRO A 353 -46.08 0.96 3.19
CA PRO A 353 -45.91 -0.45 2.86
C PRO A 353 -44.56 -1.01 3.34
N ALA A 354 -44.65 -2.15 4.03
CA ALA A 354 -43.54 -2.88 4.62
C ALA A 354 -42.59 -3.47 3.57
N ARG A 355 -41.28 -3.29 3.81
CA ARG A 355 -40.21 -4.06 3.17
C ARG A 355 -40.31 -5.52 3.64
N GLN A 356 -40.42 -6.44 2.69
CA GLN A 356 -40.39 -7.88 2.95
C GLN A 356 -39.00 -8.33 3.44
N PRO A 357 -38.91 -9.18 4.48
CA PRO A 357 -37.68 -9.85 4.87
C PRO A 357 -37.51 -11.15 4.07
N HIS A 358 -36.45 -11.26 3.28
CA HIS A 358 -36.02 -12.54 2.74
C HIS A 358 -35.36 -13.37 3.84
N SER A 359 -35.90 -14.55 4.09
CA SER A 359 -35.24 -15.63 4.83
C SER A 359 -35.32 -16.95 4.05
N PRO A 360 -34.39 -17.89 4.31
CA PRO A 360 -33.77 -18.74 3.30
C PRO A 360 -34.32 -20.16 3.31
N VAL A 361 -34.45 -20.82 2.15
CA VAL A 361 -34.64 -22.29 2.11
C VAL A 361 -33.92 -22.93 0.91
N ARG A 362 -32.90 -23.72 1.28
CA ARG A 362 -32.44 -25.03 0.78
C ARG A 362 -32.35 -25.34 -0.72
N ARG A 363 -31.10 -25.64 -1.10
CA ARG A 363 -30.71 -26.63 -2.11
C ARG A 363 -31.37 -28.00 -1.90
N ARG A 364 -31.81 -28.62 -2.99
CA ARG A 364 -31.74 -30.07 -3.19
C ARG A 364 -31.24 -30.39 -4.60
N ALA A 365 -30.52 -31.50 -4.68
CA ALA A 365 -29.76 -32.02 -5.80
C ALA A 365 -30.64 -32.70 -6.86
N THR A 366 -30.13 -32.73 -8.09
CA THR A 366 -29.98 -33.83 -9.07
C THR A 366 -29.47 -33.14 -10.36
N GLY A 367 -28.44 -33.57 -11.11
CA GLY A 367 -27.86 -34.89 -11.27
C GLY A 367 -28.32 -35.51 -12.59
N THR A 368 -27.71 -35.10 -13.71
CA THR A 368 -27.38 -35.88 -14.93
C THR A 368 -26.51 -35.03 -15.84
#